data_AF-A0A9P5NLN0-F1
#
_entry.id   AF-A0A9P5NLN0-F1
#
_cell.length_a   1.000
_cell.length_b   1.000
_cell.length_c   1.000
_cell.angle_alpha   90.00
_cell.angle_beta   90.00
_cell.angle_gamma   90.00
#
_symmetry.space_group_name_H-M   'P 1'
#
loop_
_entity.id
_entity.type
_entity.pdbx_description
1 polymer ?
#
loop_
_entity_poly.entity_id
_entity_poly.type
_entity_poly.pdbx_seq_one_letter_code
_entity_poly.pdbx_strand_id
1 'polypeptide(L)'
;MTEAATDLIAIINDMHSYGLEYSRGLDGHNVVTAIMHEYDLDLQGALYWLSGYATSTVSKFLSDRHTFLHGVQARCVRGYDQWSYETKRYYGQKGSEPRDEAYLTRDQLQITVA
;
A
#
# COMPACT_ATOMS: atom_id res chain seq x y z
N MET A 1 -8.13 17.36 3.95
CA MET A 1 -6.99 17.69 3.07
C MET A 1 -5.72 16.88 3.35
N THR A 2 -5.04 16.99 4.51
CA THR A 2 -3.77 16.27 4.78
C THR A 2 -3.93 14.80 5.21
N GLU A 3 -5.03 14.49 5.90
CA GLU A 3 -5.24 13.18 6.52
C GLU A 3 -5.22 12.04 5.48
N ALA A 4 -5.95 12.16 4.37
CA ALA A 4 -5.98 11.10 3.35
C ALA A 4 -4.61 10.85 2.68
N ALA A 5 -3.77 11.89 2.52
CA ALA A 5 -2.42 11.70 1.97
C ALA A 5 -1.51 10.99 2.98
N THR A 6 -1.58 11.40 4.26
CA THR A 6 -0.85 10.76 5.35
C THR A 6 -1.28 9.32 5.55
N ASP A 7 -2.58 9.05 5.52
CA ASP A 7 -3.14 7.70 5.63
C ASP A 7 -2.64 6.81 4.50
N LEU A 8 -2.63 7.30 3.25
CA LEU A 8 -2.09 6.53 2.12
C LEU A 8 -0.61 6.22 2.32
N ILE A 9 0.20 7.17 2.78
CA ILE A 9 1.62 6.92 3.06
C ILE A 9 1.80 5.86 4.17
N ALA A 10 1.00 5.94 5.23
CA ALA A 10 1.04 4.96 6.33
C ALA A 10 0.62 3.56 5.86
N ILE A 11 -0.47 3.45 5.10
CA ILE A 11 -0.94 2.17 4.52
C ILE A 11 0.12 1.57 3.60
N ILE A 12 0.71 2.38 2.72
CA ILE A 12 1.80 1.95 1.83
C ILE A 12 2.97 1.45 2.68
N ASN A 13 3.38 2.19 3.71
CA ASN A 13 4.46 1.79 4.59
C ASN A 13 4.17 0.42 5.20
N ASP A 14 3.04 0.26 5.88
CA ASP A 14 2.69 -0.96 6.61
C ASP A 14 2.60 -2.17 5.69
N MET A 15 2.03 -2.00 4.49
CA MET A 15 1.99 -3.05 3.48
C MET A 15 3.39 -3.49 3.04
N HIS A 16 4.28 -2.54 2.74
CA HIS A 16 5.64 -2.88 2.29
C HIS A 16 6.54 -3.37 3.43
N SER A 17 6.36 -2.86 4.64
CA SER A 17 7.19 -3.20 5.79
C SER A 17 6.74 -4.47 6.52
N TYR A 18 5.50 -4.94 6.31
CA TYR A 18 4.92 -6.07 7.04
C TYR A 18 5.83 -7.30 7.10
N GLY A 19 6.30 -7.78 5.94
CA GLY A 19 7.15 -8.98 5.90
C GLY A 19 8.45 -8.82 6.71
N LEU A 20 9.03 -7.62 6.70
CA LEU A 20 10.22 -7.31 7.48
C LEU A 20 9.91 -7.24 8.98
N GLU A 21 8.84 -6.53 9.36
CA GLU A 21 8.42 -6.34 10.74
C GLU A 21 8.01 -7.67 11.39
N TYR A 22 7.21 -8.47 10.69
CA TYR A 22 6.79 -9.80 11.11
C TYR A 22 7.99 -10.73 11.32
N SER A 23 8.94 -10.75 10.37
CA SER A 23 10.16 -11.57 10.50
C SER A 23 11.03 -11.22 11.71
N ARG A 24 10.83 -10.03 12.30
CA ARG A 24 11.56 -9.51 13.46
C ARG A 24 10.72 -9.46 14.74
N GLY A 25 9.45 -9.87 14.70
CA GLY A 25 8.51 -9.75 15.82
C GLY A 25 8.21 -8.30 16.20
N LEU A 26 8.21 -7.37 15.22
CA LEU A 26 7.94 -5.94 15.40
C LEU A 26 6.61 -5.50 14.77
N ASP A 27 5.81 -6.44 14.30
CA ASP A 27 4.55 -6.22 13.57
C ASP A 27 3.37 -5.81 14.47
N GLY A 28 3.55 -5.74 15.80
CA GLY A 28 2.49 -5.31 16.72
C GLY A 28 2.02 -3.85 16.55
N HIS A 29 2.75 -3.04 15.76
CA HIS A 29 2.35 -1.69 15.37
C HIS A 29 1.92 -1.60 13.90
N ASN A 30 1.89 -2.72 13.18
CA ASN A 30 1.49 -2.77 11.78
C ASN A 30 -0.01 -3.00 11.66
N VAL A 31 -0.68 -2.20 10.82
CA VAL A 31 -2.13 -2.30 10.64
C VAL A 31 -2.56 -3.66 10.10
N VAL A 32 -1.71 -4.36 9.34
CA VAL A 32 -2.04 -5.71 8.83
C VAL A 32 -2.25 -6.68 10.00
N THR A 33 -1.35 -6.68 10.99
CA THR A 33 -1.50 -7.49 12.21
C THR A 33 -2.77 -7.10 12.97
N ALA A 34 -3.04 -5.80 13.11
CA ALA A 34 -4.25 -5.32 13.77
C ALA A 34 -5.53 -5.79 13.07
N ILE A 35 -5.58 -5.74 11.73
CA ILE A 35 -6.72 -6.21 10.92
C ILE A 35 -6.90 -7.72 11.06
N MET A 36 -5.81 -8.50 11.01
CA MET A 36 -5.88 -9.96 11.19
C MET A 36 -6.52 -10.32 12.54
N HIS A 37 -6.12 -9.64 13.61
CA HIS A 37 -6.65 -9.90 14.95
C HIS A 37 -8.09 -9.40 15.14
N GLU A 38 -8.41 -8.19 14.67
CA GLU A 38 -9.73 -7.58 14.85
C GLU A 38 -10.82 -8.35 14.09
N TYR A 39 -10.52 -8.81 12.87
CA TYR A 39 -11.50 -9.43 11.97
C TYR A 39 -11.35 -10.95 11.85
N ASP A 40 -10.47 -11.58 12.62
CA ASP A 40 -10.15 -13.02 12.55
C ASP A 40 -9.82 -13.47 11.11
N LEU A 41 -8.92 -12.71 10.47
CA LEU A 41 -8.52 -12.94 9.07
C LEU A 41 -7.11 -13.53 8.98
N ASP A 42 -6.88 -14.32 7.95
CA ASP A 42 -5.53 -14.65 7.51
C ASP A 42 -4.85 -13.44 6.83
N LEU A 43 -3.57 -13.57 6.51
CA LEU A 43 -2.80 -12.49 5.88
C LEU A 43 -3.45 -11.99 4.58
N GLN A 44 -3.94 -12.91 3.75
CA GLN A 44 -4.53 -12.55 2.46
C GLN A 44 -5.85 -11.80 2.65
N GLY A 45 -6.70 -12.25 3.57
CA GLY A 45 -7.93 -11.58 3.96
C GLY A 45 -7.67 -10.18 4.53
N ALA A 46 -6.67 -10.03 5.38
CA ALA A 46 -6.29 -8.73 5.93
C ALA A 46 -5.78 -7.76 4.86
N LEU A 47 -4.97 -8.24 3.90
CA LEU A 47 -4.52 -7.42 2.76
C LEU A 47 -5.69 -7.02 1.85
N TYR A 48 -6.68 -7.90 1.63
CA TYR A 48 -7.89 -7.52 0.89
C TYR A 48 -8.70 -6.46 1.62
N TRP A 49 -8.90 -6.61 2.93
CA TRP A 49 -9.55 -5.59 3.74
C TRP A 49 -8.82 -4.24 3.65
N LEU A 50 -7.49 -4.25 3.81
CA LEU A 50 -6.65 -3.06 3.73
C LEU A 50 -6.73 -2.40 2.35
N SER A 51 -6.80 -3.20 1.26
CA SER A 51 -6.96 -2.69 -0.10
C SER A 51 -8.30 -1.97 -0.32
N GLY A 52 -9.39 -2.44 0.31
CA GLY A 52 -10.69 -1.78 0.27
C GLY A 52 -10.67 -0.45 1.01
N TYR A 53 -10.00 -0.41 2.18
CA TYR A 53 -9.77 0.83 2.92
C TYR A 53 -8.93 1.81 2.11
N ALA A 54 -7.80 1.37 1.55
CA ALA A 54 -6.92 2.18 0.70
C ALA A 54 -7.67 2.77 -0.51
N THR A 55 -8.50 1.98 -1.19
CA THR A 55 -9.32 2.42 -2.33
C THR A 55 -10.29 3.54 -1.93
N SER A 56 -10.92 3.40 -0.78
CA SER A 56 -11.82 4.42 -0.22
C SER A 56 -11.04 5.70 0.13
N THR A 57 -9.84 5.57 0.70
CA THR A 57 -8.96 6.69 1.03
C THR A 57 -8.44 7.41 -0.23
N VAL A 58 -8.08 6.68 -1.30
CA VAL A 58 -7.74 7.28 -2.60
C VAL A 58 -8.92 8.07 -3.15
N SER A 59 -10.14 7.53 -3.07
CA SER A 59 -11.34 8.22 -3.55
C SER A 59 -11.60 9.53 -2.78
N LYS A 60 -11.44 9.51 -1.45
CA LYS A 60 -11.48 10.72 -0.61
C LYS A 60 -10.39 11.70 -1.02
N PHE A 61 -9.15 11.24 -1.17
CA PHE A 61 -8.02 12.07 -1.57
C PHE A 61 -8.28 12.75 -2.92
N LEU A 62 -8.77 12.03 -3.93
CA LEU A 62 -9.04 12.57 -5.26
C LEU A 62 -10.27 13.48 -5.31
N SER A 63 -11.24 13.31 -4.40
CA SER A 63 -12.41 14.19 -4.32
C SER A 63 -12.04 15.62 -3.86
N ASP A 64 -10.93 15.79 -3.14
CA ASP A 64 -10.46 17.04 -2.53
C ASP A 64 -9.46 17.82 -3.44
N ARG A 65 -9.56 17.64 -4.76
CA ARG A 65 -8.53 18.00 -5.77
C ARG A 65 -8.43 19.49 -6.15
N HIS A 66 -8.68 20.41 -5.22
CA HIS A 66 -8.92 21.82 -5.56
C HIS A 66 -7.77 22.79 -5.24
N THR A 67 -6.60 22.32 -4.79
CA THR A 67 -5.51 23.21 -4.33
C THR A 67 -4.13 22.82 -4.84
N PHE A 68 -3.21 23.80 -4.91
CA PHE A 68 -1.79 23.55 -5.16
C PHE A 68 -1.18 22.55 -4.15
N LEU A 69 -1.59 22.65 -2.87
CA LEU A 69 -1.16 21.75 -1.80
C LEU A 69 -1.56 20.30 -2.09
N HIS A 70 -2.72 20.07 -2.72
CA HIS A 70 -3.12 18.72 -3.17
C HIS A 70 -2.12 18.14 -4.17
N GLY A 71 -1.65 18.94 -5.12
CA GLY A 71 -0.64 18.51 -6.10
C GLY A 71 0.71 18.16 -5.49
N VAL A 72 1.14 18.86 -4.42
CA VAL A 72 2.36 18.50 -3.67
C VAL A 72 2.16 17.17 -2.93
N GLN A 73 1.03 17.02 -2.23
CA GLN A 73 0.70 15.78 -1.51
C GLN A 73 0.58 14.58 -2.44
N ALA A 74 -0.04 14.74 -3.61
CA ALA A 74 -0.17 13.69 -4.61
C ALA A 74 1.20 13.19 -5.10
N ARG A 75 2.15 14.11 -5.29
CA ARG A 75 3.54 13.75 -5.60
C ARG A 75 4.24 13.05 -4.45
N CYS A 76 4.00 13.45 -3.20
CA CYS A 76 4.55 12.76 -2.03
C CYS A 76 4.03 11.32 -1.93
N VAL A 77 2.71 11.11 -2.06
CA VAL A 77 2.10 9.77 -2.02
C VAL A 77 2.66 8.88 -3.13
N ARG A 78 2.65 9.36 -4.38
CA ARG A 78 3.19 8.61 -5.53
C ARG A 78 4.69 8.36 -5.43
N GLY A 79 5.45 9.32 -4.90
CA GLY A 79 6.88 9.18 -4.68
C GLY A 79 7.19 8.15 -3.60
N TYR A 80 6.40 8.11 -2.53
CA TYR A 80 6.55 7.15 -1.44
C TYR A 80 6.22 5.72 -1.88
N ASP A 81 5.14 5.54 -2.65
CA ASP A 81 4.77 4.28 -3.31
C ASP A 81 5.94 3.73 -4.16
N GLN A 82 6.43 4.54 -5.10
CA GLN A 82 7.55 4.15 -5.95
C GLN A 82 8.83 3.86 -5.14
N TRP A 83 9.17 4.74 -4.20
CA TRP A 83 10.35 4.59 -3.35
C TRP A 83 10.30 3.32 -2.52
N SER A 84 9.12 2.86 -2.11
CA SER A 84 8.98 1.64 -1.31
C SER A 84 9.41 0.37 -2.06
N TYR A 85 9.32 0.36 -3.39
CA TYR A 85 9.90 -0.69 -4.22
C TYR A 85 11.39 -0.50 -4.50
N GLU A 86 11.87 0.75 -4.59
CA GLU A 86 13.27 1.03 -4.95
C GLU A 86 14.22 0.98 -3.74
N THR A 87 13.69 1.21 -2.55
CA THR A 87 14.46 1.18 -1.31
C THR A 87 14.90 -0.23 -0.97
N LYS A 88 16.15 -0.36 -0.50
CA LYS A 88 16.64 -1.64 0.05
C LYS A 88 16.04 -1.99 1.40
N ARG A 89 15.26 -1.08 2.00
CA ARG A 89 14.68 -1.24 3.33
C ARG A 89 13.76 -2.45 3.43
N TYR A 90 12.87 -2.66 2.47
CA TYR A 90 11.81 -3.67 2.57
C TYR A 90 12.20 -4.98 1.86
N TYR A 91 12.77 -4.85 0.65
CA TYR A 91 13.02 -6.00 -0.23
C TYR A 91 14.50 -6.25 -0.52
N GLY A 92 15.41 -5.53 0.13
CA GLY A 92 16.84 -5.60 -0.19
C GLY A 92 17.10 -5.24 -1.65
N GLN A 93 17.78 -6.11 -2.39
CA GLN A 93 18.06 -5.89 -3.82
C GLN A 93 16.92 -6.34 -4.75
N LYS A 94 15.84 -6.91 -4.18
CA LYS A 94 14.77 -7.58 -4.93
C LYS A 94 13.51 -6.74 -5.09
N GLY A 95 13.57 -5.44 -4.80
CA GLY A 95 12.37 -4.59 -4.76
C GLY A 95 11.63 -4.41 -6.09
N SER A 96 12.26 -4.71 -7.23
CA SER A 96 11.56 -4.77 -8.52
C SER A 96 10.72 -6.04 -8.70
N GLU A 97 11.05 -7.16 -8.04
CA GLU A 97 10.34 -8.44 -8.24
C GLU A 97 8.85 -8.32 -7.80
N PRO A 98 8.51 -7.88 -6.56
CA PRO A 98 7.12 -7.74 -6.15
C PRO A 98 6.38 -6.68 -6.96
N ARG A 99 7.09 -5.65 -7.44
CA ARG A 99 6.50 -4.58 -8.26
C ARG A 99 6.02 -5.15 -9.59
N ASP A 100 6.89 -5.87 -10.28
CA ASP A 100 6.63 -6.37 -11.62
C ASP A 100 5.65 -7.56 -11.58
N GLU A 101 5.57 -8.30 -10.46
CA GLU A 101 4.53 -9.31 -10.19
C GLU A 101 3.17 -8.70 -9.83
N ALA A 102 3.15 -7.57 -9.10
CA ALA A 102 1.92 -6.86 -8.74
C ALA A 102 1.31 -6.12 -9.95
N TYR A 103 2.13 -5.65 -10.88
CA TYR A 103 1.67 -5.16 -12.17
C TYR A 103 1.37 -6.36 -13.08
N LEU A 104 0.15 -6.90 -12.98
CA LEU A 104 -0.41 -7.71 -14.08
C LEU A 104 -0.26 -6.88 -15.36
N THR A 105 0.59 -7.37 -16.26
CA THR A 105 0.77 -6.75 -17.58
C THR A 105 -0.58 -6.70 -18.29
N ARG A 106 -0.78 -5.73 -19.19
CA ARG A 106 -2.03 -5.64 -19.98
C ARG A 106 -2.40 -6.98 -20.64
N ASP A 107 -1.40 -7.77 -21.02
CA ASP A 107 -1.57 -9.08 -21.64
C ASP A 107 -2.04 -10.16 -20.63
N GLN A 108 -1.62 -10.08 -19.37
CA GLN A 108 -2.11 -10.95 -18.29
C GLN A 108 -3.55 -10.62 -17.87
N LEU A 109 -3.99 -9.37 -18.02
CA LEU A 109 -5.39 -8.96 -17.77
C LEU A 109 -6.37 -9.45 -18.84
N GLN A 110 -5.92 -9.70 -20.08
CA GLN A 110 -6.79 -10.18 -21.16
C GLN A 110 -7.20 -11.66 -21.00
N ILE A 111 -6.55 -12.41 -20.12
CA ILE A 111 -6.84 -13.84 -19.88
C ILE A 111 -7.94 -14.03 -18.81
N THR A 112 -8.29 -13.00 -18.04
CA THR A 112 -9.27 -13.10 -16.94
C THR A 112 -10.68 -12.62 -17.29
N VAL A 113 -10.94 -12.28 -18.56
CA VAL A 113 -12.30 -12.01 -19.06
C VAL A 113 -12.68 -13.10 -20.06
N ALA A 114 -13.07 -14.26 -19.52
CA ALA A 114 -13.77 -15.33 -20.23
C ALA A 114 -14.96 -15.78 -19.39
#